data_AF-A0A6A6R757-F1
#
_entry.id   AF-A0A6A6R757-F1
#
_cell.length_a   1.000
_cell.length_b   1.000
_cell.length_c   1.000
_cell.angle_alpha   90.00
_cell.angle_beta   90.00
_cell.angle_gamma   90.00
#
_symmetry.space_group_name_H-M   'P 1'
#
loop_
_entity.id
_entity.type
_entity.pdbx_description
1 polymer ?
#
loop_
_entity_poly.entity_id
_entity_poly.type
_entity_poly.pdbx_seq_one_letter_code
_entity_poly.pdbx_strand_id
1 'polypeptide(L)'
;MMARSATDATRFTATGPYAHSKPNTASTLQFAGPPPPNETPQQKVIRLREGARKAKLARISKFDRVVATGRVVADAAHRTTAYGLIFLTGVAGLVTVFSLGDMIVYNRRKKREYFAEQQAKHAKDLGIARLAAADGSADENQILLLNRERAAEEAEVAKQNRKGFFKSTLQYLYGSPEQQKEAEQNAAKTPSELVEGFKEEVHDKTGNLGIMKAVEESRKEQSSLKGGPLDELADNAASSTAASTKGWTSWITGR
;
A
#
# COMPACT_ATOMS: atom_id res chain seq x y z
N MET A 1 -59.05 -22.02 -35.07
CA MET A 1 -57.92 -22.66 -34.37
C MET A 1 -58.43 -23.97 -33.79
N MET A 2 -58.07 -25.12 -34.37
CA MET A 2 -58.45 -26.43 -33.82
C MET A 2 -57.46 -26.80 -32.71
N ALA A 3 -57.98 -27.13 -31.54
CA ALA A 3 -57.19 -27.56 -30.40
C ALA A 3 -56.53 -28.91 -30.71
N ARG A 4 -55.22 -28.99 -30.49
CA ARG A 4 -54.42 -30.21 -30.70
C ARG A 4 -54.71 -31.15 -29.52
N SER A 5 -55.22 -32.35 -29.82
CA SER A 5 -55.58 -33.35 -28.80
C SER A 5 -54.33 -33.82 -28.05
N ALA A 6 -54.40 -33.87 -26.71
CA ALA A 6 -53.31 -34.31 -25.82
C ALA A 6 -52.86 -35.77 -26.07
N THR A 7 -53.62 -36.52 -26.84
CA THR A 7 -53.31 -37.91 -27.23
C THR A 7 -52.14 -38.01 -28.21
N ASP A 8 -51.79 -36.93 -28.92
CA ASP A 8 -50.69 -36.91 -29.90
C ASP A 8 -49.30 -36.71 -29.27
N ALA A 9 -49.23 -36.29 -27.99
CA ALA A 9 -47.98 -35.92 -27.32
C ALA A 9 -47.24 -37.08 -26.62
N THR A 10 -47.77 -38.31 -26.63
CA THR A 10 -47.17 -39.48 -25.94
C THR A 10 -46.72 -40.60 -26.87
N ARG A 11 -46.65 -40.36 -28.18
CA ARG A 11 -45.93 -41.29 -29.06
C ARG A 11 -44.44 -41.00 -28.96
N PHE A 12 -43.81 -41.74 -28.06
CA PHE A 12 -42.36 -41.92 -27.94
C PHE A 12 -41.74 -42.37 -29.27
N THR A 13 -41.57 -41.45 -30.21
CA THR A 13 -40.63 -41.62 -31.30
C THR A 13 -39.26 -41.37 -30.71
N ALA A 14 -38.59 -42.44 -30.27
CA ALA A 14 -37.17 -42.36 -29.94
C ALA A 14 -36.45 -41.76 -31.15
N THR A 15 -35.97 -40.52 -31.02
CA THR A 15 -35.16 -39.83 -32.04
C THR A 15 -33.69 -40.27 -31.98
N GLY A 16 -33.39 -41.33 -31.23
CA GLY A 16 -32.09 -42.00 -31.23
C GLY A 16 -32.00 -43.08 -32.31
N PRO A 17 -30.81 -43.33 -32.87
CA PRO A 17 -30.63 -44.38 -33.86
C PRO A 17 -31.05 -45.74 -33.28
N TYR A 18 -32.01 -46.39 -33.93
CA TYR A 18 -32.51 -47.71 -33.54
C TYR A 18 -31.38 -48.74 -33.62
N ALA A 19 -31.27 -49.62 -32.62
CA ALA A 19 -30.22 -50.64 -32.52
C ALA A 19 -30.13 -51.58 -33.75
N HIS A 20 -31.19 -51.66 -34.56
CA HIS A 20 -31.24 -52.45 -35.80
C HIS A 20 -31.11 -51.64 -37.10
N SER A 21 -30.91 -50.32 -37.04
CA SER A 21 -30.66 -49.53 -38.25
C SER A 21 -29.24 -49.83 -38.78
N LYS A 22 -29.15 -50.36 -39.99
CA LYS A 22 -27.87 -50.54 -40.69
C LYS A 22 -27.23 -49.17 -40.88
N PRO A 23 -26.01 -48.92 -40.35
CA PRO A 23 -25.35 -47.64 -40.55
C PRO A 23 -25.10 -47.45 -42.05
N ASN A 24 -25.71 -46.43 -42.65
CA ASN A 24 -25.67 -46.17 -44.09
C ASN A 24 -24.31 -45.62 -44.58
N THR A 25 -23.29 -45.72 -43.73
CA THR A 25 -21.90 -45.38 -44.04
C THR A 25 -21.03 -46.24 -43.13
N ALA A 26 -20.63 -47.40 -43.65
CA ALA A 26 -19.51 -48.13 -43.08
C ALA A 26 -18.31 -47.20 -43.14
N SER A 27 -18.00 -46.56 -42.02
CA SER A 27 -16.71 -45.90 -41.84
C SER A 27 -15.70 -47.04 -41.66
N THR A 28 -15.30 -47.64 -42.77
CA THR A 28 -14.19 -48.58 -42.81
C THR A 28 -12.99 -47.81 -42.30
N LEU A 29 -12.68 -48.01 -41.01
CA LEU A 29 -11.44 -47.58 -40.42
C LEU A 29 -10.36 -48.34 -41.19
N GLN A 30 -9.74 -47.67 -42.16
CA GLN A 30 -8.57 -48.21 -42.85
C GLN A 30 -7.48 -48.29 -41.79
N PHE A 31 -7.36 -49.45 -41.17
CA PHE A 31 -6.32 -49.72 -40.20
C PHE A 31 -5.00 -49.67 -40.96
N ALA A 32 -4.23 -48.62 -40.72
CA ALA A 32 -2.90 -48.49 -41.27
C ALA A 32 -2.00 -49.56 -40.62
N GLY A 33 -1.74 -50.64 -41.37
CA GLY A 33 -0.74 -51.65 -41.07
C GLY A 33 -1.27 -52.94 -40.40
N PRO A 34 -0.61 -54.09 -40.66
CA PRO A 34 -0.94 -55.35 -40.01
C PRO A 34 -0.73 -55.25 -38.49
N PRO A 35 -1.61 -55.86 -37.67
CA PRO A 35 -1.52 -55.80 -36.23
C PRO A 35 -0.22 -56.48 -35.73
N PRO A 36 0.45 -55.91 -34.71
CA PRO A 36 1.62 -56.54 -34.11
C PRO A 36 1.23 -57.88 -33.45
N PRO A 37 2.02 -58.95 -33.63
CA PRO A 37 1.73 -60.24 -33.02
C PRO A 37 1.89 -60.13 -31.49
N ASN A 38 0.89 -60.63 -30.76
CA ASN A 38 0.90 -60.80 -29.29
C ASN A 38 0.50 -59.56 -28.44
N GLU A 39 -0.31 -58.62 -28.96
CA GLU A 39 -0.83 -57.49 -28.15
C GLU A 39 -1.80 -57.97 -27.04
N THR A 40 -1.68 -57.40 -25.83
CA THR A 40 -2.69 -57.64 -24.77
C THR A 40 -4.04 -57.00 -25.17
N PRO A 41 -5.18 -57.50 -24.69
CA PRO A 41 -6.49 -56.93 -25.01
C PRO A 41 -6.60 -55.44 -24.69
N GLN A 42 -5.94 -54.98 -23.62
CA GLN A 42 -5.91 -53.58 -23.23
C GLN A 42 -5.10 -52.72 -24.21
N GLN A 43 -3.91 -53.20 -24.63
CA GLN A 43 -3.07 -52.52 -25.62
C GLN A 43 -3.78 -52.41 -26.99
N LYS A 44 -4.53 -53.44 -27.37
CA LYS A 44 -5.37 -53.41 -28.58
C LYS A 44 -6.41 -52.28 -28.54
N VAL A 45 -7.10 -52.10 -27.41
CA VAL A 45 -8.09 -51.03 -27.26
C VAL A 45 -7.43 -49.66 -27.32
N ILE A 46 -6.25 -49.49 -26.70
CA ILE A 46 -5.48 -48.24 -26.75
C ILE A 46 -5.09 -47.93 -28.20
N ARG A 47 -4.51 -48.89 -28.93
CA ARG A 47 -4.15 -48.74 -30.35
C ARG A 47 -5.35 -48.38 -31.21
N LEU A 48 -6.48 -49.06 -31.03
CA LEU A 48 -7.70 -48.80 -31.79
C LEU A 48 -8.28 -47.42 -31.46
N ARG A 49 -8.26 -47.01 -30.19
CA ARG A 49 -8.67 -45.65 -29.78
C ARG A 49 -7.74 -44.59 -30.37
N GLU A 50 -6.43 -44.83 -30.38
CA GLU A 50 -5.46 -43.93 -30.99
C GLU A 50 -5.61 -43.86 -32.51
N GLY A 51 -5.79 -44.99 -33.18
CA GLY A 51 -6.07 -45.06 -34.62
C GLY A 51 -7.35 -44.33 -34.99
N ALA A 52 -8.42 -44.51 -34.22
CA ALA A 52 -9.67 -43.79 -34.40
C ALA A 52 -9.52 -42.28 -34.14
N ARG A 53 -8.74 -41.87 -33.12
CA ARG A 53 -8.42 -40.45 -32.89
C ARG A 53 -7.59 -39.86 -34.04
N LYS A 54 -6.58 -40.58 -34.53
CA LYS A 54 -5.78 -40.16 -35.69
C LYS A 54 -6.63 -40.05 -36.96
N ALA A 55 -7.53 -40.98 -37.21
CA ALA A 55 -8.45 -40.92 -38.35
C ALA A 55 -9.43 -39.73 -38.26
N LYS A 56 -9.92 -39.41 -37.04
CA LYS A 56 -10.72 -38.19 -36.81
C LYS A 56 -9.91 -36.92 -37.05
N LEU A 57 -8.68 -36.86 -36.56
CA LEU A 57 -7.77 -35.72 -36.76
C LEU A 57 -7.31 -35.55 -38.22
N ALA A 58 -7.23 -36.64 -39.00
CA ALA A 58 -6.86 -36.61 -40.41
C ALA A 58 -7.96 -36.00 -41.31
N ARG A 59 -9.22 -36.00 -40.87
CA ARG A 59 -10.34 -35.35 -41.57
C ARG A 59 -10.42 -33.84 -41.34
N ILE A 60 -9.62 -33.31 -40.41
CA ILE A 60 -9.58 -31.89 -40.11
C ILE A 60 -8.64 -31.20 -41.11
N SER A 61 -9.07 -30.05 -41.65
CA SER A 61 -8.25 -29.24 -42.56
C SER A 61 -6.96 -28.79 -41.88
N LYS A 62 -5.83 -28.79 -42.62
CA LYS A 62 -4.53 -28.33 -42.10
C LYS A 62 -4.60 -26.88 -41.60
N PHE A 63 -5.39 -26.05 -42.27
CA PHE A 63 -5.62 -24.65 -41.87
C PHE A 63 -6.31 -24.57 -40.50
N ASP A 64 -7.37 -25.35 -40.29
CA ASP A 64 -8.13 -25.39 -39.04
C ASP A 64 -7.24 -25.85 -37.86
N ARG A 65 -6.30 -26.78 -38.11
CA ARG A 65 -5.30 -27.18 -37.11
C ARG A 65 -4.37 -26.03 -36.71
N VAL A 66 -3.92 -25.23 -37.66
CA VAL A 66 -3.06 -24.06 -37.39
C VAL A 66 -3.83 -23.01 -36.60
N VAL A 67 -5.08 -22.74 -36.96
CA VAL A 67 -5.94 -21.78 -36.22
C VAL A 67 -6.20 -22.25 -34.79
N ALA A 68 -6.53 -23.53 -34.60
CA ALA A 68 -6.74 -24.10 -33.26
C ALA A 68 -5.48 -24.01 -32.40
N THR A 69 -4.32 -24.34 -32.97
CA THR A 69 -3.03 -24.24 -32.25
C THR A 69 -2.67 -22.77 -31.97
N GLY A 70 -2.92 -21.88 -32.92
CA GLY A 70 -2.65 -20.45 -32.79
C GLY A 70 -3.42 -19.80 -31.64
N ARG A 71 -4.68 -20.19 -31.42
CA ARG A 71 -5.45 -19.71 -30.25
C ARG A 71 -4.80 -20.09 -28.92
N VAL A 72 -4.39 -21.35 -28.79
CA VAL A 72 -3.76 -21.85 -27.56
C VAL A 72 -2.40 -21.17 -27.33
N VAL A 73 -1.63 -20.95 -28.40
CA VAL A 73 -0.34 -20.25 -28.32
C VAL A 73 -0.53 -18.77 -27.97
N ALA A 74 -1.52 -18.10 -28.55
CA ALA A 74 -1.83 -16.71 -28.23
C ALA A 74 -2.26 -16.55 -26.77
N ASP A 75 -3.14 -17.44 -26.27
CA ASP A 75 -3.54 -17.44 -24.86
C ASP A 75 -2.37 -17.74 -23.92
N ALA A 76 -1.47 -18.64 -24.31
CA ALA A 76 -0.25 -18.92 -23.55
C ALA A 76 0.68 -17.70 -23.52
N ALA A 77 0.91 -17.06 -24.67
CA ALA A 77 1.76 -15.87 -24.78
C ALA A 77 1.22 -14.68 -23.98
N HIS A 78 -0.11 -14.50 -23.98
CA HIS A 78 -0.74 -13.48 -23.14
C HIS A 78 -0.50 -13.76 -21.66
N ARG A 79 -0.70 -15.01 -21.21
CA ARG A 79 -0.48 -15.40 -19.80
C ARG A 79 0.97 -15.25 -19.38
N THR A 80 1.93 -15.68 -20.22
CA THR A 80 3.36 -15.51 -19.91
C THR A 80 3.75 -14.04 -19.81
N THR A 81 3.20 -13.19 -20.68
CA THR A 81 3.48 -11.75 -20.64
C THR A 81 2.86 -11.11 -19.41
N ALA A 82 1.62 -11.45 -19.06
CA ALA A 82 0.96 -10.95 -17.87
C ALA A 82 1.73 -11.33 -16.59
N TYR A 83 2.11 -12.60 -16.44
CA TYR A 83 2.92 -13.02 -15.30
C TYR A 83 4.32 -12.41 -15.31
N GLY A 84 4.92 -12.22 -16.48
CA GLY A 84 6.20 -11.52 -16.63
C GLY A 84 6.13 -10.07 -16.15
N LEU A 85 5.06 -9.34 -16.51
CA LEU A 85 4.85 -7.97 -16.05
C LEU A 85 4.62 -7.91 -14.54
N ILE A 86 3.82 -8.81 -13.97
CA ILE A 86 3.59 -8.88 -12.51
C ILE A 86 4.91 -9.18 -11.77
N PHE A 87 5.72 -10.09 -12.30
CA PHE A 87 7.02 -10.40 -11.71
C PHE A 87 7.96 -9.19 -11.80
N LEU A 88 8.03 -8.53 -12.96
CA LEU A 88 8.87 -7.35 -13.18
C LEU A 88 8.49 -6.21 -12.23
N THR A 89 7.20 -5.94 -12.04
CA THR A 89 6.75 -4.90 -11.11
C THR A 89 7.06 -5.27 -9.66
N GLY A 90 6.96 -6.56 -9.29
CA GLY A 90 7.39 -7.05 -7.99
C GLY A 90 8.89 -6.81 -7.73
N VAL A 91 9.75 -7.16 -8.70
CA VAL A 91 11.20 -6.92 -8.60
C VAL A 91 11.51 -5.43 -8.53
N ALA A 92 10.89 -4.60 -9.37
CA ALA A 92 11.06 -3.15 -9.33
C ALA A 92 10.64 -2.55 -7.97
N GLY A 93 9.55 -3.05 -7.37
CA GLY A 93 9.12 -2.66 -6.04
C GLY A 93 10.15 -3.02 -4.96
N LEU A 94 10.69 -4.24 -4.99
CA LEU A 94 11.73 -4.66 -4.05
C LEU A 94 13.01 -3.83 -4.17
N VAL A 95 13.47 -3.56 -5.39
CA VAL A 95 14.63 -2.69 -5.65
C VAL A 95 14.38 -1.29 -5.08
N THR A 96 13.17 -0.75 -5.25
CA THR A 96 12.82 0.58 -4.73
C THR A 96 12.92 0.64 -3.21
N VAL A 97 12.33 -0.33 -2.50
CA VAL A 97 12.40 -0.39 -1.02
C VAL A 97 13.85 -0.54 -0.55
N PHE A 98 14.66 -1.35 -1.24
CA PHE A 98 16.07 -1.51 -0.95
C PHE A 98 16.85 -0.19 -1.12
N SER A 99 16.64 0.52 -2.23
CA SER A 99 17.29 1.81 -2.49
C SER A 99 16.91 2.89 -1.47
N LEU A 100 15.63 2.97 -1.09
CA LEU A 100 15.20 3.91 -0.05
C LEU A 100 15.84 3.55 1.31
N GLY A 101 15.87 2.26 1.65
CA GLY A 101 16.51 1.78 2.87
C GLY A 101 17.99 2.14 2.95
N ASP A 102 18.74 1.92 1.87
CA ASP A 102 20.16 2.23 1.80
C ASP A 102 20.43 3.73 1.98
N MET A 103 19.65 4.58 1.31
CA MET A 103 19.76 6.04 1.43
C MET A 103 19.47 6.53 2.86
N ILE A 104 18.46 5.97 3.53
CA ILE A 104 18.13 6.30 4.92
C ILE A 104 19.27 5.92 5.87
N VAL A 105 19.83 4.72 5.73
CA VAL A 105 20.94 4.25 6.59
C VAL A 105 22.16 5.13 6.39
N TYR A 106 22.51 5.45 5.14
CA TYR A 106 23.61 6.35 4.83
C TYR A 106 23.41 7.75 5.44
N ASN A 107 22.22 8.35 5.27
CA ASN A 107 21.92 9.65 5.85
C ASN A 107 21.92 9.63 7.39
N ARG A 108 21.45 8.53 8.00
CA ARG A 108 21.54 8.37 9.46
C ARG A 108 22.99 8.31 9.92
N ARG A 109 23.88 7.62 9.21
CA ARG A 109 25.31 7.56 9.54
C ARG A 109 25.96 8.94 9.44
N LYS A 110 25.76 9.64 8.33
CA LYS A 110 26.33 10.99 8.13
C LYS A 110 25.82 12.00 9.16
N LYS A 111 24.51 11.95 9.49
CA LYS A 111 23.94 12.79 10.55
C LYS A 111 24.57 12.48 11.91
N ARG A 112 24.80 11.19 12.24
CA ARG A 112 25.44 10.80 13.51
C ARG A 112 26.84 11.36 13.65
N GLU A 113 27.65 11.32 12.59
CA GLU A 113 29.00 11.89 12.59
C GLU A 113 28.94 13.41 12.81
N TYR A 114 28.07 14.10 12.07
CA TYR A 114 27.87 15.54 12.25
C TYR A 114 27.41 15.91 13.67
N PHE A 115 26.47 15.16 14.25
CA PHE A 115 26.03 15.39 15.62
C PHE A 115 27.11 15.08 16.65
N ALA A 116 27.92 14.05 16.44
CA ALA A 116 29.05 13.75 17.31
C ALA A 116 30.09 14.88 17.31
N GLU A 117 30.39 15.45 16.13
CA GLU A 117 31.28 16.62 16.02
C GLU A 117 30.70 17.85 16.72
N GLN A 118 29.39 18.12 16.55
CA GLN A 118 28.74 19.25 17.20
C GLN A 118 28.70 19.08 18.73
N GLN A 119 28.41 17.87 19.22
CA GLN A 119 28.46 17.57 20.65
C GLN A 119 29.87 17.73 21.21
N ALA A 120 30.91 17.32 20.46
CA ALA A 120 32.30 17.49 20.87
C ALA A 120 32.72 18.97 20.94
N LYS A 121 32.28 19.80 20.00
CA LYS A 121 32.50 21.26 20.04
C LYS A 121 31.76 21.88 21.22
N HIS A 122 30.48 21.58 21.36
CA HIS A 122 29.65 22.07 22.47
C HIS A 122 30.23 21.68 23.84
N ALA A 123 30.72 20.46 23.99
CA ALA A 123 31.35 20.01 25.23
C ALA A 123 32.63 20.80 25.57
N LYS A 124 33.43 21.17 24.56
CA LYS A 124 34.60 22.03 24.75
C LYS A 124 34.18 23.44 25.17
N ASP A 125 33.18 24.01 24.51
CA ASP A 125 32.67 25.35 24.82
C ASP A 125 32.10 25.41 26.25
N LEU A 126 31.37 24.37 26.67
CA LEU A 126 30.91 24.22 28.04
C LEU A 126 32.06 24.09 29.04
N GLY A 127 33.11 23.34 28.70
CA GLY A 127 34.30 23.23 29.55
C GLY A 127 35.00 24.58 29.77
N ILE A 128 35.17 25.35 28.69
CA ILE A 128 35.75 26.70 28.74
C ILE A 128 34.86 27.63 29.56
N ALA A 129 33.55 27.62 29.33
CA ALA A 129 32.59 28.43 30.08
C ALA A 129 32.60 28.09 31.58
N ARG A 130 32.69 26.80 31.94
CA ARG A 130 32.79 26.37 33.35
C ARG A 130 34.07 26.86 34.01
N LEU A 131 35.20 26.78 33.29
CA LEU A 131 36.49 27.24 33.80
C LEU A 131 36.49 28.76 34.01
N ALA A 132 36.05 29.53 33.00
CA ALA A 132 35.94 30.99 33.12
C ALA A 132 34.95 31.42 34.21
N ALA A 133 33.86 30.66 34.43
CA ALA A 133 32.92 30.92 35.50
C ALA A 133 33.52 30.65 36.88
N ALA A 134 34.35 29.60 37.02
CA ALA A 134 35.07 29.30 38.26
C ALA A 134 36.12 30.38 38.58
N ASP A 135 36.81 30.87 37.54
CA ASP A 135 37.81 31.94 37.65
C ASP A 135 37.18 33.33 37.82
N GLY A 136 35.85 33.45 37.71
CA GLY A 136 35.12 34.71 37.83
C GLY A 136 35.26 35.68 36.65
N SER A 137 35.82 35.21 35.53
CA SER A 137 36.06 36.00 34.29
C SER A 137 35.13 35.61 33.13
N ALA A 138 34.04 34.89 33.41
CA ALA A 138 33.10 34.44 32.40
C ALA A 138 32.42 35.57 31.64
N ASP A 139 32.38 35.43 30.32
CA ASP A 139 31.62 36.30 29.43
C ASP A 139 30.10 36.07 29.58
N GLU A 140 29.28 37.06 29.24
CA GLU A 140 27.82 36.99 29.34
C GLU A 140 27.25 35.83 28.50
N ASN A 141 27.85 35.57 27.33
CA ASN A 141 27.49 34.46 26.47
C ASN A 141 27.78 33.09 27.11
N GLN A 142 28.86 32.97 27.87
CA GLN A 142 29.26 31.74 28.56
C GLN A 142 28.35 31.46 29.76
N ILE A 143 27.94 32.50 30.49
CA ILE A 143 26.96 32.41 31.57
C ILE A 143 25.59 32.00 31.02
N LEU A 144 25.15 32.59 29.90
CA LEU A 144 23.90 32.23 29.24
C LEU A 144 23.91 30.77 28.77
N LEU A 145 25.05 30.29 28.21
CA LEU A 145 25.21 28.90 27.80
C LEU A 145 25.02 27.94 28.98
N LEU A 146 25.65 28.24 30.13
CA LEU A 146 25.53 27.44 31.35
C LEU A 146 24.09 27.41 31.89
N ASN A 147 23.39 28.55 31.86
CA ASN A 147 22.00 28.62 32.32
C ASN A 147 21.05 27.85 31.39
N ARG A 148 21.30 27.89 30.07
CA ARG A 148 20.54 27.09 29.10
C ARG A 148 20.73 25.60 29.33
N GLU A 149 21.96 25.16 29.65
CA GLU A 149 22.24 23.76 29.95
C GLU A 149 21.53 23.31 31.23
N ARG A 150 21.60 24.10 32.31
CA ARG A 150 20.86 23.80 33.56
C ARG A 150 19.36 23.72 33.34
N ALA A 151 18.78 24.68 32.61
CA ALA A 151 17.36 24.67 32.28
C ALA A 151 16.99 23.47 31.39
N ALA A 152 17.89 23.04 30.48
CA ALA A 152 17.69 21.86 29.66
C ALA A 152 17.72 20.56 30.49
N GLU A 153 18.67 20.42 31.42
CA GLU A 153 18.77 19.29 32.34
C GLU A 153 17.51 19.18 33.23
N GLU A 154 17.05 20.29 33.80
CA GLU A 154 15.82 20.34 34.58
C GLU A 154 14.59 19.92 33.75
N ALA A 155 14.53 20.37 32.50
CA ALA A 155 13.48 19.97 31.57
C ALA A 155 13.56 18.48 31.18
N GLU A 156 14.75 17.90 31.07
CA GLU A 156 14.94 16.46 30.81
C GLU A 156 14.50 15.62 32.00
N VAL A 157 14.87 16.02 33.23
CA VAL A 157 14.40 15.38 34.46
C VAL A 157 12.87 15.46 34.55
N ALA A 158 12.29 16.62 34.24
CA ALA A 158 10.83 16.78 34.18
C ALA A 158 10.17 15.90 33.10
N LYS A 159 10.83 15.69 31.95
CA LYS A 159 10.34 14.80 30.88
C LYS A 159 10.46 13.33 31.25
N GLN A 160 11.54 12.91 31.90
CA GLN A 160 11.69 11.54 32.41
C GLN A 160 10.62 11.22 33.47
N ASN A 161 10.27 12.22 34.28
CA ASN A 161 9.17 12.11 35.26
C ASN A 161 7.77 12.15 34.61
N ARG A 162 7.63 12.60 33.35
CA ARG A 162 6.35 12.58 32.63
C ARG A 162 6.15 11.22 31.94
N LYS A 163 4.99 10.59 32.18
CA LYS A 163 4.56 9.40 31.42
C LYS A 163 4.50 9.76 29.93
N GLY A 164 5.24 9.01 29.10
CA GLY A 164 5.37 9.28 27.67
C GLY A 164 4.01 9.33 26.96
N PHE A 165 3.87 10.26 26.01
CA PHE A 165 2.62 10.56 25.30
C PHE A 165 1.93 9.31 24.73
N PHE A 166 2.72 8.34 24.25
CA PHE A 166 2.23 7.07 23.71
C PHE A 166 1.64 6.13 24.77
N LYS A 167 2.17 6.12 26.00
CA LYS A 167 1.60 5.35 27.10
C LYS A 167 0.26 5.94 27.56
N SER A 168 0.13 7.26 27.54
CA SER A 168 -1.12 7.95 27.91
C SER A 168 -2.23 7.72 26.87
N THR A 169 -1.92 7.78 25.57
CA THR A 169 -2.91 7.50 24.52
C THR A 169 -3.28 6.02 24.43
N LEU A 170 -2.30 5.12 24.61
CA LEU A 170 -2.59 3.68 24.72
C LEU A 170 -3.39 3.35 25.99
N GLN A 171 -3.13 4.00 27.12
CA GLN A 171 -3.97 3.84 28.32
C GLN A 171 -5.39 4.35 28.12
N TYR A 172 -5.60 5.39 27.30
CA TYR A 172 -6.94 5.86 26.96
C TYR A 172 -7.68 4.89 26.01
N LEU A 173 -6.95 4.22 25.11
CA LEU A 173 -7.51 3.28 24.13
C LEU A 173 -7.66 1.83 24.64
N TYR A 174 -6.81 1.40 25.56
CA TYR A 174 -6.81 0.07 26.19
C TYR A 174 -7.26 0.08 27.67
N GLY A 175 -7.69 1.24 28.17
CA GLY A 175 -8.30 1.37 29.49
C GLY A 175 -9.58 0.53 29.57
N SER A 176 -9.43 -0.65 30.18
CA SER A 176 -10.45 -1.66 30.40
C SER A 176 -11.72 -1.10 31.06
N PRO A 177 -12.93 -1.61 30.72
CA PRO A 177 -14.22 -1.18 31.29
C PRO A 177 -14.37 -1.36 32.82
N GLU A 178 -13.37 -1.85 33.52
CA GLU A 178 -13.41 -1.95 34.99
C GLU A 178 -13.21 -0.60 35.70
N GLN A 179 -12.46 0.33 35.11
CA GLN A 179 -12.32 1.69 35.66
C GLN A 179 -13.53 2.59 35.38
N GLN A 180 -14.41 2.19 34.45
CA GLN A 180 -15.71 2.82 34.30
C GLN A 180 -16.58 2.61 35.55
N LYS A 181 -16.46 1.48 36.27
CA LYS A 181 -17.27 1.24 37.47
C LYS A 181 -16.87 2.10 38.67
N GLU A 182 -15.58 2.45 38.80
CA GLU A 182 -15.11 3.36 39.86
C GLU A 182 -15.34 4.84 39.52
N ALA A 183 -15.31 5.21 38.23
CA ALA A 183 -15.67 6.55 37.77
C ALA A 183 -17.20 6.78 37.80
N GLU A 184 -18.00 5.76 37.52
CA GLU A 184 -19.47 5.83 37.52
C GLU A 184 -20.05 5.86 38.95
N GLN A 185 -19.39 5.26 39.93
CA GLN A 185 -19.77 5.39 41.35
C GLN A 185 -19.46 6.78 41.95
N ASN A 186 -18.46 7.50 41.42
CA ASN A 186 -18.16 8.87 41.84
C ASN A 186 -18.88 9.94 41.00
N ALA A 187 -19.39 9.59 39.80
CA ALA A 187 -20.21 10.46 38.97
C ALA A 187 -21.71 10.45 39.33
N ALA A 188 -22.14 9.59 40.27
CA ALA A 188 -23.51 9.53 40.78
C ALA A 188 -23.86 10.66 41.78
N LYS A 189 -23.08 11.74 41.82
CA LYS A 189 -23.45 13.00 42.47
C LYS A 189 -23.69 14.07 41.41
N THR A 190 -24.97 14.16 41.01
CA THR A 190 -25.69 15.35 40.53
C THR A 190 -25.07 16.18 39.38
N PRO A 191 -25.60 16.10 38.15
CA PRO A 191 -25.20 16.94 37.01
C PRO A 191 -25.95 18.28 36.96
N SER A 192 -26.30 18.87 38.12
CA SER A 192 -27.11 20.11 38.17
C SER A 192 -26.37 21.33 38.73
N GLU A 193 -25.09 21.22 39.09
CA GLU A 193 -24.29 22.34 39.61
C GLU A 193 -23.07 22.69 38.73
N LEU A 194 -22.94 22.07 37.55
CA LEU A 194 -21.80 22.28 36.63
C LEU A 194 -22.11 23.18 35.42
N VAL A 195 -23.33 23.71 35.33
CA VAL A 195 -23.74 24.61 34.24
C VAL A 195 -23.61 26.09 34.62
N GLU A 196 -23.50 26.45 35.91
CA GLU A 196 -23.24 27.83 36.33
C GLU A 196 -21.75 28.16 36.54
N GLY A 197 -20.88 27.18 36.83
CA GLY A 197 -19.44 27.42 37.02
C GLY A 197 -18.63 27.60 35.72
N PHE A 198 -19.17 27.22 34.55
CA PHE A 198 -18.42 27.25 33.28
C PHE A 198 -18.48 28.59 32.54
N LYS A 199 -19.23 29.56 33.06
CA LYS A 199 -19.37 30.88 32.43
C LYS A 199 -18.46 31.95 33.03
N GLU A 200 -17.83 31.68 34.17
CA GLU A 200 -17.02 32.68 34.90
C GLU A 200 -15.51 32.42 34.84
N GLU A 201 -15.05 31.21 34.47
CA GLU A 201 -13.61 30.86 34.41
C GLU A 201 -13.05 30.71 32.97
N VAL A 202 -13.63 31.41 31.99
CA VAL A 202 -13.13 31.42 30.59
C VAL A 202 -12.47 32.76 30.24
N HIS A 203 -12.47 33.74 31.14
CA HIS A 203 -11.99 35.09 30.82
C HIS A 203 -10.49 35.33 31.03
N ASP A 204 -9.72 34.40 31.61
CA ASP A 204 -8.32 34.65 32.01
C ASP A 204 -7.23 33.85 31.26
N LYS A 205 -7.55 33.16 30.16
CA LYS A 205 -6.53 32.43 29.36
C LYS A 205 -6.53 32.74 27.86
N THR A 206 -6.87 33.97 27.50
CA THR A 206 -6.72 34.54 26.14
C THR A 206 -5.31 35.10 25.85
N GLY A 207 -4.27 34.61 26.54
CA GLY A 207 -2.88 35.03 26.31
C GLY A 207 -2.18 34.35 25.13
N ASN A 208 -2.74 33.27 24.55
CA ASN A 208 -2.00 32.43 23.59
C ASN A 208 -2.49 32.51 22.13
N LEU A 209 -3.43 33.41 21.82
CA LEU A 209 -3.92 33.66 20.45
C LEU A 209 -3.09 34.73 19.70
N GLY A 210 -2.19 35.43 20.40
CA GLY A 210 -1.31 36.44 19.78
C GLY A 210 -0.20 35.83 18.92
N ILE A 211 0.32 34.66 19.30
CA ILE A 211 1.47 34.03 18.61
C ILE A 211 1.05 33.49 17.23
N MET A 212 -0.14 32.86 17.13
CA MET A 212 -0.63 32.39 15.83
C MET A 212 -0.99 33.53 14.89
N LYS A 213 -1.52 34.64 15.42
CA LYS A 213 -1.84 35.83 14.62
C LYS A 213 -0.57 36.54 14.16
N ALA A 214 0.46 36.66 15.01
CA ALA A 214 1.76 37.21 14.65
C ALA A 214 2.52 36.34 13.63
N VAL A 215 2.40 35.01 13.72
CA VAL A 215 2.96 34.08 12.73
C VAL A 215 2.21 34.17 11.39
N GLU A 216 0.89 34.40 11.41
CA GLU A 216 0.10 34.55 10.20
C GLU A 216 0.33 35.93 9.52
N GLU A 217 0.58 36.97 10.31
CA GLU A 217 0.90 38.32 9.83
C GLU A 217 2.33 38.40 9.26
N SER A 218 3.32 37.80 9.93
CA SER A 218 4.69 37.67 9.38
C SER A 218 4.77 36.78 8.14
N ARG A 219 3.92 35.75 8.03
CA ARG A 219 3.81 34.92 6.82
C ARG A 219 3.17 35.65 5.63
N LYS A 220 2.31 36.64 5.88
CA LYS A 220 1.76 37.53 4.84
C LYS A 220 2.79 38.55 4.37
N GLU A 221 3.60 39.12 5.26
CA GLU A 221 4.66 40.07 4.89
C GLU A 221 5.80 39.42 4.09
N GLN A 222 6.18 38.18 4.41
CA GLN A 222 7.20 37.43 3.66
C GLN A 222 6.79 37.00 2.25
N SER A 223 5.51 37.07 1.89
CA SER A 223 5.04 36.69 0.54
C SER A 223 5.39 37.69 -0.57
N SER A 224 6.06 38.80 -0.24
CA SER A 224 6.48 39.84 -1.18
C SER A 224 7.98 39.87 -1.46
N LEU A 225 8.78 39.07 -0.74
CA LEU A 225 10.22 38.99 -0.97
C LEU A 225 10.49 37.89 -1.99
N LYS A 226 10.77 38.31 -3.23
CA LYS A 226 11.23 37.46 -4.32
C LYS A 226 12.43 36.65 -3.82
N GLY A 227 12.21 35.37 -3.58
CA GLY A 227 13.17 34.45 -2.97
C GLY A 227 14.43 34.27 -3.82
N GLY A 228 15.46 33.69 -3.21
CA GLY A 228 16.74 33.44 -3.88
C GLY A 228 16.62 32.46 -5.06
N PRO A 229 17.71 32.21 -5.80
CA PRO A 229 17.67 31.39 -7.02
C PRO A 229 17.23 29.94 -6.79
N LEU A 230 17.31 29.42 -5.55
CA LEU A 230 16.75 28.11 -5.18
C LEU A 230 15.22 28.12 -5.06
N ASP A 231 14.63 29.22 -4.62
CA ASP A 231 13.19 29.36 -4.47
C ASP A 231 12.53 29.54 -5.84
N GLU A 232 13.18 30.25 -6.76
CA GLU A 232 12.74 30.32 -8.17
C GLU A 232 12.78 28.94 -8.85
N LEU A 233 13.74 28.08 -8.48
CA LEU A 233 13.84 26.71 -9.00
C LEU A 233 12.77 25.80 -8.37
N ALA A 234 12.46 26.00 -7.10
CA ALA A 234 11.36 25.30 -6.41
C ALA A 234 10.00 25.69 -6.99
N ASP A 235 9.76 26.97 -7.28
CA ASP A 235 8.52 27.45 -7.91
C ASP A 235 8.39 26.97 -9.37
N ASN A 236 9.49 26.91 -10.12
CA ASN A 236 9.51 26.30 -11.45
C ASN A 236 9.30 24.77 -11.40
N ALA A 237 9.82 24.09 -10.38
CA ALA A 237 9.58 22.67 -10.16
C ALA A 237 8.13 22.40 -9.69
N ALA A 238 7.57 23.25 -8.85
CA ALA A 238 6.19 23.16 -8.37
C ALA A 238 5.18 23.44 -9.49
N SER A 239 5.45 24.41 -10.37
CA SER A 239 4.59 24.71 -11.52
C SER A 239 4.68 23.63 -12.61
N SER A 240 5.86 23.06 -12.88
CA SER A 240 6.02 21.96 -13.84
C SER A 240 5.39 20.65 -13.36
N THR A 241 5.45 20.35 -12.05
CA THR A 241 4.76 19.20 -11.46
C THR A 241 3.24 19.40 -11.43
N ALA A 242 2.74 20.61 -11.11
CA ALA A 242 1.32 20.92 -11.17
C ALA A 242 0.73 20.79 -12.60
N ALA A 243 1.50 21.13 -13.63
CA ALA A 243 1.10 20.92 -15.03
C ALA A 243 1.04 19.43 -15.41
N SER A 244 1.98 18.61 -14.92
CA SER A 244 2.00 17.16 -15.17
C SER A 244 0.87 16.42 -14.45
N THR A 245 0.48 16.84 -13.24
CA THR A 245 -0.61 16.20 -12.47
C THR A 245 -2.01 16.35 -13.07
N LYS A 246 -2.23 17.31 -13.98
CA LYS A 246 -3.52 17.49 -14.68
C LYS A 246 -3.78 16.46 -15.77
N GLY A 247 -2.78 15.67 -16.18
CA GLY A 247 -2.88 14.76 -17.32
C GLY A 247 -3.58 13.42 -17.06
N TRP A 248 -3.62 12.92 -15.82
CA TRP A 248 -4.18 11.59 -15.54
C TRP A 248 -5.55 11.61 -14.85
N THR A 249 -5.86 12.66 -14.09
CA THR A 249 -7.16 12.80 -13.40
C THR A 249 -8.24 13.31 -14.34
N SER A 250 -7.91 14.20 -15.28
CA SER A 250 -8.85 14.71 -16.30
C SER A 250 -9.38 13.59 -17.22
N TRP A 251 -8.56 12.58 -17.53
CA TRP A 251 -9.00 11.41 -18.30
C TRP A 251 -10.05 10.56 -17.57
N ILE A 252 -9.97 10.48 -16.23
CA ILE A 252 -10.90 9.68 -15.42
C ILE A 252 -12.18 10.43 -15.06
N THR A 253 -12.14 11.77 -15.01
CA THR A 253 -13.30 12.61 -14.66
C THR A 253 -14.00 13.27 -15.84
N GLY A 254 -13.52 13.08 -17.07
CA GLY A 254 -14.21 13.53 -18.28
C GLY A 254 -14.55 15.03 -18.29
N ARG A 255 -13.66 15.85 -17.73
CA ARG A 255 -13.71 17.32 -17.79
C ARG A 255 -12.33 17.87 -18.11
#